data_AF-A0AAV2EBG5-F1
#
_entry.id   AF-A0AAV2EBG5-F1
#
_cell.length_a   1.000
_cell.length_b   1.000
_cell.length_c   1.000
_cell.angle_alpha   90.00
_cell.angle_beta   90.00
_cell.angle_gamma   90.00
#
_symmetry.space_group_name_H-M   'P 1'
#
loop_
_entity.id
_entity.type
_entity.pdbx_description
1 polymer ?
#
loop_
_entity_poly.entity_id
_entity_poly.type
_entity_poly.pdbx_seq_one_letter_code
_entity_poly.pdbx_strand_id
1 'polypeptide(L)' 'MKPGKGLIPRRIAPAAAVLGEASCDKVYGVEGGDTCSSVVEKFELNQDEFLGINPNVNCDSIFVGQWLCISGTA' A
#
# COMPACT_ATOMS: atom_id res chain seq x y z
N MET A 1 -54.22 -21.19 6.91
CA MET A 1 -52.86 -21.78 6.81
C MET A 1 -52.05 -20.93 5.83
N LYS A 2 -51.07 -20.14 6.30
CA LYS A 2 -50.15 -19.38 5.44
C LYS A 2 -48.82 -20.14 5.38
N PRO A 3 -48.20 -20.33 4.20
CA PRO A 3 -46.90 -20.97 4.14
C PRO A 3 -45.87 -20.09 4.86
N GLY A 4 -45.10 -20.71 5.75
CA GLY A 4 -44.05 -20.05 6.50
C GLY A 4 -43.00 -19.49 5.55
N LYS A 5 -42.70 -18.19 5.70
CA LYS A 5 -41.53 -17.56 5.08
C LYS A 5 -40.31 -18.22 5.71
N GLY A 6 -39.72 -19.19 5.02
CA GLY A 6 -38.43 -19.75 5.39
C GLY A 6 -37.41 -18.63 5.44
N LEU A 7 -36.86 -18.38 6.63
CA LEU A 7 -35.74 -17.48 6.81
C LEU A 7 -34.52 -18.18 6.22
N ILE A 8 -34.12 -17.80 5.00
CA ILE A 8 -32.82 -18.17 4.47
C ILE A 8 -31.76 -17.66 5.46
N PRO A 9 -30.85 -18.51 5.97
CA PRO A 9 -29.75 -18.01 6.78
C PRO A 9 -28.92 -17.09 5.88
N ARG A 10 -28.79 -15.82 6.30
CA ARG A 10 -27.89 -14.87 5.66
C ARG A 10 -26.49 -15.45 5.80
N ARG A 11 -25.94 -16.00 4.71
CA ARG A 11 -24.52 -16.38 4.67
C ARG A 11 -23.74 -15.13 5.04
N ILE A 12 -23.14 -15.12 6.22
CA ILE A 12 -22.10 -14.15 6.57
C ILE A 12 -20.92 -14.56 5.70
N ALA A 13 -20.80 -13.95 4.53
CA ALA A 13 -19.53 -13.99 3.81
C ALA A 13 -18.47 -13.40 4.77
N PRO A 14 -17.27 -13.99 4.88
CA PRO A 14 -16.19 -13.31 5.58
C PRO A 14 -16.02 -11.95 4.92
N ALA A 15 -15.79 -10.91 5.73
CA ALA A 15 -15.46 -9.59 5.22
C ALA A 15 -14.33 -9.77 4.21
N ALA A 16 -14.63 -9.55 2.93
CA ALA A 16 -13.61 -9.52 1.90
C ALA A 16 -12.57 -8.52 2.41
N ALA A 17 -11.31 -8.97 2.57
CA ALA A 17 -10.22 -8.05 2.77
C ALA A 17 -10.36 -7.01 1.66
N VAL A 18 -10.61 -5.75 2.04
CA VAL A 18 -10.50 -4.66 1.08
C VAL A 18 -9.03 -4.73 0.69
N LEU A 19 -8.74 -5.09 -0.56
CA LEU A 19 -7.42 -4.83 -1.11
C LEU A 19 -7.38 -3.31 -1.21
N GLY A 20 -6.93 -2.66 -0.13
CA GLY A 20 -6.69 -1.23 -0.13
C GLY A 20 -5.67 -0.98 -1.23
N GLU A 21 -6.00 -0.11 -2.18
CA GLU A 21 -4.99 0.37 -3.10
C GLU A 21 -4.02 1.23 -2.30
N ALA A 22 -2.72 1.04 -2.51
CA ALA A 22 -1.70 1.85 -1.87
C ALA A 22 -1.99 3.34 -2.14
N SER A 23 -2.13 4.13 -1.07
CA SER A 23 -2.36 5.57 -1.13
C SER A 23 -1.09 6.31 -0.73
N CYS A 24 -0.86 7.50 -1.32
CA CYS A 24 0.32 8.30 -1.05
C CYS A 24 -0.04 9.72 -0.62
N ASP A 25 0.39 10.11 0.57
CA ASP A 25 0.16 11.43 1.16
C ASP A 25 1.33 12.39 0.95
N LYS A 26 2.57 11.86 0.93
CA LYS A 26 3.79 12.64 0.70
C LYS A 26 4.74 11.91 -0.24
N VAL A 27 5.31 12.66 -1.18
CA VAL A 27 6.26 12.17 -2.16
C VAL A 27 7.63 12.81 -1.98
N TYR A 28 8.66 12.06 -2.35
CA TYR A 28 10.03 12.50 -2.46
C TYR A 28 10.55 12.21 -3.86
N GLY A 29 11.26 13.18 -4.45
CA GLY A 29 11.92 13.01 -5.74
C GLY A 29 13.34 12.52 -5.52
N VAL A 30 13.68 11.34 -6.06
CA VAL A 30 15.01 10.73 -5.95
C VAL A 30 16.09 11.71 -6.40
N GLU A 31 17.11 11.90 -5.56
CA GLU A 31 18.29 12.74 -5.82
C GLU A 31 19.49 11.91 -6.27
N GLY A 32 20.55 12.56 -6.72
CA GLY A 32 21.77 11.87 -7.17
C GLY A 32 22.45 11.13 -6.02
N GLY A 33 22.62 9.81 -6.17
CA GLY A 33 23.25 8.95 -5.16
C GLY A 33 22.26 8.24 -4.22
N ASP A 34 20.96 8.51 -4.36
CA ASP A 34 19.94 7.82 -3.58
C ASP A 34 19.79 6.34 -3.97
N THR A 35 19.45 5.54 -2.97
CA THR A 35 18.98 4.16 -3.04
C THR A 35 17.67 4.07 -2.26
N CYS A 36 16.87 3.01 -2.44
CA CYS A 36 15.69 2.83 -1.57
C CYS A 36 16.09 2.84 -0.08
N SER A 37 17.19 2.18 0.29
CA SER A 37 17.65 2.13 1.68
C SER A 37 18.04 3.50 2.21
N SER A 38 18.76 4.32 1.44
CA SER A 38 19.12 5.68 1.88
C SER A 38 17.89 6.58 2.02
N VAL A 39 16.87 6.42 1.17
CA VAL A 39 15.60 7.14 1.29
C VAL A 39 14.84 6.69 2.53
N VAL A 40 14.75 5.38 2.77
CA VAL A 40 14.13 4.81 3.98
C VAL A 40 14.80 5.33 5.25
N GLU A 41 16.14 5.34 5.30
CA GLU A 41 16.91 5.90 6.41
C GLU A 41 16.69 7.42 6.57
N LYS A 42 16.73 8.18 5.47
CA LYS A 42 16.55 9.64 5.45
C LYS A 42 15.22 10.08 6.04
N PHE A 43 14.17 9.28 5.84
CA PHE A 43 12.81 9.56 6.31
C PHE A 43 12.39 8.70 7.51
N GLU A 44 13.32 7.96 8.12
CA GLU A 44 13.10 7.12 9.31
C GLU A 44 11.94 6.11 9.11
N LEU A 45 11.83 5.55 7.90
CA LEU A 45 10.76 4.62 7.52
C LEU A 45 11.14 3.17 7.84
N ASN A 46 10.12 2.31 7.92
CA ASN A 46 10.33 0.86 7.84
C ASN A 46 10.41 0.42 6.36
N GLN A 47 11.35 -0.48 6.04
CA GLN A 47 11.56 -0.94 4.67
C GLN A 47 10.34 -1.66 4.07
N ASP A 48 9.66 -2.51 4.86
CA ASP A 48 8.50 -3.26 4.38
C ASP A 48 7.30 -2.32 4.15
N GLU A 49 7.10 -1.35 5.04
CA GLU A 49 6.08 -0.30 4.88
C GLU A 49 6.35 0.57 3.64
N PHE A 50 7.60 0.99 3.45
CA PHE A 50 8.01 1.76 2.27
C PHE A 50 7.73 1.00 0.97
N LEU A 51 8.02 -0.31 0.91
CA LEU A 51 7.71 -1.14 -0.24
C LEU A 51 6.21 -1.36 -0.43
N GLY A 52 5.46 -1.47 0.67
CA GLY A 52 4.00 -1.57 0.65
C GLY A 52 3.33 -0.36 0.00
N ILE A 53 3.77 0.86 0.32
CA ILE A 53 3.25 2.09 -0.29
C ILE A 53 3.86 2.40 -1.67
N ASN A 54 4.80 1.58 -2.15
CA ASN A 54 5.46 1.72 -3.45
C ASN A 54 5.49 0.39 -4.24
N PRO A 55 4.34 -0.26 -4.52
CA PRO A 55 4.31 -1.63 -5.07
C PRO A 55 4.90 -1.76 -6.49
N ASN A 56 5.09 -0.65 -7.21
CA ASN A 56 5.63 -0.61 -8.56
C ASN A 56 7.12 -0.23 -8.61
N VAL A 57 7.77 0.00 -7.47
CA VAL A 57 9.17 0.43 -7.41
C VAL A 57 10.11 -0.78 -7.45
N ASN A 58 11.02 -0.77 -8.41
CA ASN A 58 12.19 -1.65 -8.40
C ASN A 58 13.38 -0.91 -7.76
N CYS A 59 13.76 -1.32 -6.55
CA CYS A 59 14.83 -0.67 -5.79
C CYS A 59 16.23 -0.79 -6.42
N ASP A 60 16.45 -1.77 -7.30
CA ASP A 60 17.70 -1.92 -8.04
C ASP A 60 17.79 -1.01 -9.26
N SER A 61 16.73 -0.23 -9.56
CA SER A 61 16.64 0.56 -10.80
C SER A 61 15.90 1.89 -10.62
N ILE A 62 16.00 2.50 -9.43
CA ILE A 62 15.50 3.86 -9.25
C ILE A 62 16.38 4.88 -9.98
N PHE A 63 15.80 6.00 -10.38
CA PHE A 63 16.49 7.05 -11.12
C PHE A 63 16.19 8.44 -10.57
N VAL A 64 17.11 9.38 -10.77
CA VAL A 64 16.97 10.78 -10.34
C VAL A 64 15.69 11.38 -10.92
N GLY A 65 14.87 11.99 -10.06
CA GLY A 65 13.57 12.56 -10.41
C GLY A 65 12.41 11.56 -10.38
N GLN A 66 12.63 10.28 -10.09
CA GLN A 66 11.55 9.35 -9.79
C GLN A 66 10.85 9.75 -8.49
N TRP A 67 9.52 9.73 -8.49
CA TRP A 67 8.73 9.97 -7.28
C TRP A 67 8.58 8.68 -6.47
N LEU A 68 8.96 8.75 -5.19
CA LEU A 68 8.76 7.71 -4.20
C LEU A 68 7.78 8.21 -3.15
N CYS A 69 6.85 7.35 -2.74
CA CYS A 69 5.99 7.64 -1.61
C CYS A 69 6.77 7.47 -0.30
N ILE A 70 6.68 8.47 0.59
CA ILE A 70 7.36 8.48 1.89
C ILE A 70 6.39 8.58 3.07
N SER A 71 5.08 8.57 2.79
CA SER A 71 4.00 8.58 3.79
C SER A 71 2.72 8.21 3.06
N GLY A 72 1.99 7.23 3.58
CA GLY A 72 0.76 6.74 2.93
C GLY A 72 0.21 5.52 3.64
N THR A 73 -0.71 4.82 2.98
CA THR A 73 -1.29 3.56 3.47
C THR A 73 -1.12 2.49 2.41
N ALA A 74 -0.55 1.34 2.79
CA ALA A 74 -0.40 0.18 1.91
C ALA A 74 -1.64 -0.73 1.94
#